data_AF-A0A6I9X7B4-F1
#
_entry.id   AF-A0A6I9X7B4-F1
#
_cell.length_a   1.000
_cell.length_b   1.000
_cell.length_c   1.000
_cell.angle_alpha   90.00
_cell.angle_beta   90.00
_cell.angle_gamma   90.00
#
_symmetry.space_group_name_H-M   'P 1'
#
loop_
_entity.id
_entity.type
_entity.pdbx_description
1 polymer ?
#
loop_
_entity_poly.entity_id
_entity_poly.type
_entity_poly.pdbx_seq_one_letter_code
_entity_poly.pdbx_strand_id
1 'polypeptide(L)'
;MWSPVHPALFACVDGMGRLDLWNLNNDTEVPTASVTIEGAAALNRVRWSQAGKEVAVGDSEGRIWIYDVGELAVPHSDDWTRFARTLVEIRANRADSEEGNMEIAA
;
A
#
# COMPACT_ATOMS: atom_id res chain seq x y z
N MET A 1 2.82 -1.09 5.95
CA MET A 1 2.55 -2.36 6.64
C MET A 1 1.59 -3.17 5.79
N TRP A 2 1.96 -4.41 5.50
CA TRP A 2 1.12 -5.36 4.75
C TRP A 2 -0.12 -5.78 5.54
N SER A 3 -1.23 -5.97 4.82
CA SER A 3 -2.43 -6.60 5.35
C SER A 3 -2.10 -8.03 5.79
N PRO A 4 -2.62 -8.49 6.94
CA PRO A 4 -2.40 -9.87 7.40
C PRO A 4 -3.24 -10.90 6.64
N VAL A 5 -4.23 -10.47 5.85
CA VAL A 5 -5.22 -11.36 5.20
C VAL A 5 -5.26 -11.24 3.67
N HIS A 6 -4.78 -10.14 3.10
CA HIS A 6 -4.82 -9.90 1.65
C HIS A 6 -3.41 -9.73 1.07
N PRO A 7 -2.97 -10.54 0.08
CA PRO A 7 -1.57 -10.65 -0.32
C PRO A 7 -1.01 -9.39 -0.99
N ALA A 8 -1.83 -8.70 -1.79
CA ALA A 8 -1.42 -7.51 -2.52
C ALA A 8 -1.75 -6.17 -1.82
N LEU A 9 -2.33 -6.22 -0.61
CA LEU A 9 -2.84 -5.03 0.08
C LEU A 9 -1.86 -4.58 1.17
N PHE A 10 -1.51 -3.30 1.18
CA PHE A 10 -0.77 -2.70 2.28
C PHE A 10 -1.20 -1.26 2.54
N ALA A 11 -0.89 -0.79 3.74
CA ALA A 11 -1.13 0.60 4.16
C ALA A 11 0.22 1.30 4.39
N CYS A 12 0.34 2.56 4.02
CA CYS A 12 1.45 3.41 4.43
C CYS A 12 0.96 4.79 4.89
N VAL A 13 1.78 5.47 5.67
CA VAL A 13 1.50 6.82 6.15
C VAL A 13 2.69 7.72 5.86
N ASP A 14 2.45 9.03 5.77
CA ASP A 14 3.49 10.03 5.58
C ASP A 14 3.49 11.13 6.66
N GLY A 15 4.52 11.98 6.61
CA GLY A 15 4.68 13.09 7.54
C GLY A 15 3.71 14.26 7.33
N MET A 16 2.89 14.23 6.27
CA MET A 16 1.90 15.25 5.95
C MET A 16 0.50 14.91 6.49
N GLY A 17 0.36 13.81 7.22
CA GLY A 17 -0.93 13.39 7.76
C GLY A 17 -1.72 12.49 6.82
N ARG A 18 -1.09 11.93 5.77
CA ARG A 18 -1.76 11.07 4.79
C ARG A 18 -1.64 9.60 5.17
N LEU A 19 -2.75 8.87 5.03
CA LEU A 19 -2.84 7.41 5.02
C LEU A 19 -3.23 6.97 3.61
N ASP A 20 -2.42 6.09 3.03
CA ASP A 20 -2.68 5.47 1.73
C ASP A 20 -2.88 3.96 1.89
N LEU A 21 -3.88 3.41 1.21
CA LEU A 21 -4.10 1.99 1.00
C LEU A 21 -3.77 1.62 -0.45
N TRP A 22 -2.92 0.62 -0.60
CA TRP A 22 -2.41 0.15 -1.89
C TRP A 22 -2.84 -1.28 -2.13
N ASN A 23 -3.55 -1.54 -3.23
CA ASN A 23 -3.74 -2.87 -3.76
C ASN A 23 -2.99 -3.01 -5.09
N LEU A 24 -1.85 -3.70 -5.07
CA LEU A 24 -0.99 -3.84 -6.25
C LEU A 24 -1.64 -4.66 -7.37
N ASN A 25 -2.68 -5.44 -7.08
CA ASN A 25 -3.47 -6.11 -8.12
C ASN A 25 -4.37 -5.16 -8.92
N ASN A 26 -4.59 -3.93 -8.41
CA ASN A 26 -5.40 -2.90 -9.05
C ASN A 26 -4.53 -1.91 -9.81
N ASP A 27 -3.56 -1.30 -9.13
CA ASP A 27 -2.66 -0.30 -9.67
C ASP A 27 -1.36 -0.26 -8.84
N THR A 28 -0.21 -0.19 -9.51
CA THR A 28 1.11 -0.18 -8.85
C THR A 28 1.67 1.23 -8.64
N GLU A 29 1.04 2.25 -9.21
CA GLU A 29 1.50 3.65 -9.22
C GLU A 29 0.56 4.59 -8.47
N VAL A 30 -0.73 4.24 -8.39
CA VAL A 30 -1.76 5.04 -7.72
C VAL A 30 -2.34 4.28 -6.53
N PRO A 31 -2.43 4.90 -5.33
CA PRO A 31 -3.08 4.25 -4.19
C PRO A 31 -4.56 4.01 -4.48
N THR A 32 -5.06 2.87 -4.00
CA THR A 32 -6.47 2.49 -4.16
C THR A 32 -7.41 3.38 -3.35
N ALA A 33 -6.95 3.83 -2.18
CA ALA A 33 -7.66 4.82 -1.37
C ALA A 33 -6.66 5.66 -0.58
N SER A 34 -7.00 6.94 -0.37
CA SER A 34 -6.19 7.88 0.39
C SER A 34 -7.07 8.74 1.30
N VAL A 35 -6.59 9.00 2.50
CA VAL A 35 -7.21 9.92 3.46
C VAL A 35 -6.14 10.85 3.99
N THR A 36 -6.45 12.15 4.05
CA THR A 36 -5.62 13.15 4.73
C THR A 36 -6.34 13.58 5.99
N ILE A 37 -5.65 13.51 7.13
CA ILE A 37 -6.21 13.93 8.42
C ILE A 37 -5.86 15.40 8.64
N GLU A 38 -6.82 16.29 8.43
CA GLU A 38 -6.60 17.72 8.58
C GLU A 38 -6.17 18.08 10.02
N GLY A 39 -5.09 18.85 10.13
CA GLY A 39 -4.54 19.26 11.44
C GLY A 39 -3.92 18.12 12.25
N ALA A 40 -3.75 16.93 11.68
CA ALA A 40 -2.90 15.90 12.27
C ALA A 40 -1.43 16.31 12.16
N ALA A 41 -0.66 15.96 13.19
CA ALA A 41 0.79 16.00 13.09
C ALA A 41 1.29 14.85 12.18
N ALA A 42 2.61 14.72 12.05
CA ALA A 42 3.22 13.69 11.21
C ALA A 42 2.77 12.28 11.64
N LEU A 43 2.11 11.55 10.73
CA LEU A 43 1.77 10.15 10.98
C LEU A 43 3.04 9.31 10.94
N ASN A 44 3.23 8.49 11.97
CA ASN A 44 4.47 7.75 12.17
C ASN A 44 4.24 6.26 12.50
N ARG A 45 2.98 5.85 12.69
CA ARG A 45 2.61 4.46 12.92
C ARG A 45 1.37 4.10 12.12
N VAL A 46 1.38 2.87 11.62
CA VAL A 46 0.24 2.21 10.98
C VAL A 46 0.23 0.74 11.38
N ARG A 47 -0.93 0.23 11.79
CA ARG A 47 -1.14 -1.17 12.19
C ARG A 47 -2.48 -1.68 11.69
N TRP A 48 -2.48 -2.87 11.12
CA TRP A 48 -3.71 -3.59 10.78
C TRP A 48 -4.26 -4.31 12.00
N SER A 49 -5.57 -4.44 12.09
CA SER A 49 -6.19 -5.43 12.96
C SER A 49 -5.87 -6.84 12.47
N GLN A 50 -5.92 -7.83 13.37
CA GLN A 50 -5.62 -9.23 13.02
C GLN A 50 -6.55 -9.76 11.92
N ALA A 51 -7.81 -9.29 11.90
CA ALA A 51 -8.79 -9.64 10.88
C ALA A 51 -8.58 -8.89 9.55
N GLY A 52 -7.68 -7.90 9.52
CA GLY A 52 -7.39 -7.08 8.34
C GLY A 52 -8.47 -6.08 7.97
N LYS A 53 -9.52 -5.90 8.79
CA LYS A 53 -10.66 -5.03 8.47
C LYS A 53 -10.47 -3.60 8.91
N GLU A 54 -9.61 -3.36 9.88
CA GLU A 54 -9.33 -2.02 10.38
C GLU A 54 -7.84 -1.68 10.29
N VAL A 55 -7.56 -0.39 10.12
CA VAL A 55 -6.22 0.17 10.23
C VAL A 55 -6.21 1.25 11.30
N ALA A 56 -5.33 1.09 12.28
CA ALA A 56 -5.01 2.10 13.26
C ALA A 56 -3.79 2.91 12.80
N VAL A 57 -3.91 4.24 12.78
CA VAL A 57 -2.82 5.17 12.50
C VAL A 57 -2.58 6.09 13.69
N GLY A 58 -1.31 6.40 13.96
CA GLY A 58 -0.91 7.29 15.05
C GLY A 58 0.02 8.39 14.57
N ASP A 59 -0.09 9.57 15.18
CA ASP A 59 0.77 10.71 14.91
C ASP A 59 1.88 10.91 15.95
N SER A 60 2.69 11.95 15.78
CA SER A 60 3.75 12.35 16.70
C SER A 60 3.26 12.97 18.01
N GLU A 61 1.98 13.31 18.12
CA GLU A 61 1.38 13.90 19.32
C GLU A 61 0.63 12.85 20.16
N GLY A 62 0.63 11.58 19.72
CA GLY A 62 -0.01 10.47 20.41
C GLY A 62 -1.51 10.33 20.11
N ARG A 63 -2.02 11.06 19.11
CA ARG A 63 -3.39 10.87 18.61
C ARG A 63 -3.46 9.59 17.78
N ILE A 64 -4.58 8.88 17.88
CA ILE A 64 -4.83 7.62 17.17
C ILE A 64 -6.17 7.71 16.45
N TRP A 65 -6.18 7.30 15.18
CA TRP A 65 -7.39 7.13 14.38
C TRP A 65 -7.52 5.68 13.96
N ILE A 66 -8.75 5.19 13.90
CA ILE A 66 -9.09 3.85 13.43
C ILE A 66 -9.99 4.00 12.22
N TYR A 67 -9.59 3.40 11.11
CA TYR A 67 -10.34 3.38 9.86
C TYR A 67 -10.82 1.96 9.58
N ASP A 68 -12.10 1.83 9.23
CA ASP A 68 -12.62 0.62 8.60
C ASP A 68 -12.21 0.61 7.11
N VAL A 69 -11.60 -0.47 6.67
CA VAL A 69 -11.14 -0.67 5.30
C VAL A 69 -12.24 -1.27 4.42
N GLY A 70 -13.26 -1.88 5.03
CA GLY A 70 -14.42 -2.44 4.35
C GLY A 70 -14.06 -3.54 3.35
N GLU A 71 -14.72 -3.52 2.20
CA GLU A 71 -14.59 -4.54 1.15
C GLU A 71 -13.17 -4.61 0.54
N LEU A 72 -12.38 -3.53 0.62
CA LEU A 72 -11.00 -3.54 0.11
C LEU A 72 -10.11 -4.56 0.83
N ALA A 73 -10.46 -4.92 2.07
CA ALA A 73 -9.72 -5.88 2.87
C ALA A 73 -10.11 -7.34 2.61
N VAL A 74 -11.19 -7.60 1.85
CA VAL A 74 -11.70 -8.94 1.62
C VAL A 74 -10.95 -9.57 0.44
N PRO A 75 -10.07 -10.57 0.69
CA PRO A 75 -9.34 -11.23 -0.39
C PRO A 75 -10.28 -12.11 -1.20
N HIS A 76 -10.13 -12.06 -2.52
CA HIS A 76 -10.71 -13.00 -3.46
C HIS A 76 -9.80 -14.21 -3.65
N SER A 77 -10.38 -15.32 -4.11
CA SER A 77 -9.66 -16.59 -4.26
C SER A 77 -8.51 -16.53 -5.28
N ASP A 78 -8.56 -15.59 -6.23
CA ASP A 78 -7.56 -15.40 -7.28
C ASP A 78 -6.51 -14.33 -6.96
N ASP A 79 -6.63 -13.60 -5.84
CA ASP A 79 -5.73 -12.49 -5.52
C ASP A 79 -4.26 -12.89 -5.42
N TRP A 80 -3.97 -14.09 -4.93
CA TRP A 80 -2.62 -14.63 -4.88
C TRP A 80 -2.03 -14.84 -6.27
N THR A 81 -2.81 -15.42 -7.19
CA THR A 81 -2.39 -15.67 -8.57
C THR A 81 -2.21 -14.35 -9.32
N ARG A 82 -3.13 -13.40 -9.13
CA ARG A 82 -3.01 -12.05 -9.68
C ARG A 82 -1.76 -11.35 -9.17
N PHE A 83 -1.49 -11.44 -7.88
CA PHE A 83 -0.33 -10.78 -7.29
C PHE A 83 0.98 -11.38 -7.78
N ALA A 84 1.05 -12.71 -7.93
CA ALA A 84 2.20 -13.36 -8.53
C ALA A 84 2.48 -12.84 -9.95
N ARG A 85 1.44 -12.61 -10.76
CA ARG A 85 1.58 -12.02 -12.10
C ARG A 85 2.06 -10.57 -12.05
N THR A 86 1.44 -9.73 -11.20
CA THR A 86 1.88 -8.34 -10.99
C THR A 86 3.36 -8.27 -10.62
N LEU A 87 3.85 -9.18 -9.76
CA LEU A 87 5.27 -9.22 -9.40
C LEU A 87 6.19 -9.60 -10.57
N VAL A 88 5.74 -10.45 -11.49
CA VAL A 88 6.48 -10.77 -12.71
C VAL A 88 6.55 -9.55 -13.63
N GLU A 89 5.44 -8.84 -13.81
CA GLU A 89 5.37 -7.62 -14.61
C GLU A 89 6.29 -6.52 -14.06
N ILE A 90 6.26 -6.28 -12.74
CA ILE A 90 7.17 -5.32 -12.08
C ILE A 90 8.64 -5.69 -12.32
N ARG A 91 8.99 -6.98 -12.29
CA ARG A 91 10.37 -7.43 -12.54
C ARG A 91 10.78 -7.23 -13.99
N ALA A 92 9.87 -7.49 -14.94
CA ALA A 92 10.13 -7.25 -16.35
C ALA A 92 10.37 -5.76 -16.64
N ASN A 93 9.52 -4.87 -16.12
CA ASN A 93 9.66 -3.42 -16.29
C ASN A 93 11.00 -2.88 -15.76
N ARG A 94 11.53 -3.52 -14.70
CA ARG A 94 12.84 -3.17 -14.15
C ARG A 94 13.99 -3.57 -15.07
N ALA A 95 13.94 -4.74 -15.69
CA ALA A 95 14.97 -5.22 -16.61
C ALA A 95 15.07 -4.31 -17.85
N ASP A 96 13.93 -3.95 -18.44
CA ASP A 96 13.87 -3.05 -19.61
C ASP A 96 14.47 -1.67 -19.30
N SER A 97 14.25 -1.17 -18.08
CA SER A 97 14.82 0.12 -17.63
C SER A 97 16.34 0.07 -17.46
N GLU A 98 16.87 -1.05 -16.98
CA GLU A 98 18.32 -1.25 -16.80
C GLU A 98 19.03 -1.43 -18.16
N GLU A 99 18.41 -2.12 -19.12
CA GLU A 99 18.90 -2.24 -20.50
C GLU A 99 18.94 -0.89 -21.23
N GLY A 100 17.86 -0.11 -21.17
CA GLY A 100 17.82 1.23 -21.77
C GLY A 100 18.87 2.18 -21.20
N ASN A 101 19.17 2.09 -19.90
CA ASN A 101 20.20 2.94 -19.28
C ASN A 101 21.63 2.56 -19.72
N MET A 102 21.88 1.30 -20.09
CA MET A 102 23.17 0.86 -20.66
C MET A 102 23.36 1.32 -22.10
N GLU A 103 22.29 1.34 -22.91
CA GLU A 103 22.35 1.84 -24.30
C GLU A 103 22.62 3.36 -24.38
N ILE A 104 22.08 4.14 -23.44
CA ILE A 104 22.29 5.61 -23.40
C ILE A 104 23.69 5.97 -22.90
N ALA A 105 24.34 5.08 -22.15
CA ALA A 105 25.68 5.30 -21.57
C ALA A 105 26.85 4.85 -22.47
N ALA A 106 26.56 4.23 -23.63
CA ALA A 106 27.54 3.75 -24.61
C ALA A 106 27.73 4.72 -25.79
#